data_AF-A0ABD6YMW5-F1
#
_entry.id   AF-A0ABD6YMW5-F1
#
_cell.length_a   1.000
_cell.length_b   1.000
_cell.length_c   1.000
_cell.angle_alpha   90.00
_cell.angle_beta   90.00
_cell.angle_gamma   90.00
#
_symmetry.space_group_name_H-M   'P 1'
#
loop_
_entity.id
_entity.type
_entity.pdbx_description
1 polymer ?
#
loop_
_entity_poly.entity_id
_entity_poly.type
_entity_poly.pdbx_seq_one_letter_code
_entity_poly.pdbx_strand_id
1 'polypeptide(L)'
;MQQNLGNSKLVLALKNYRKLVHLSLPPKFENNQGVITRTGIKRMIKWCKQEVHQIQYALDGSKNDLAETEKQSLLKEPHKIIK
;
A
#
# COMPACT_ATOMS: atom_id res chain seq x y z
N MET A 1 -1.99 2.83 -25.71
CA MET A 1 -1.29 3.42 -24.54
C MET A 1 -0.84 2.30 -23.62
N GLN A 2 0.44 1.93 -23.66
CA GLN A 2 1.05 1.14 -22.58
C GLN A 2 1.07 2.05 -21.34
N GLN A 3 0.14 1.84 -20.41
CA GLN A 3 0.29 2.43 -19.09
C GLN A 3 1.60 1.90 -18.51
N ASN A 4 2.50 2.81 -18.15
CA ASN A 4 3.81 2.49 -17.60
C ASN A 4 3.63 1.93 -16.18
N LEU A 5 3.14 0.69 -16.09
CA LEU A 5 2.81 -0.03 -14.86
C LEU A 5 4.01 -0.10 -13.90
N GLY A 6 5.23 0.10 -14.39
CA GLY A 6 6.46 0.16 -13.60
C GLY A 6 6.49 1.28 -12.55
N ASN A 7 5.66 2.33 -12.70
CA ASN A 7 5.62 3.46 -11.76
C ASN A 7 4.35 3.53 -10.90
N SER A 8 3.44 2.55 -11.02
CA SER A 8 2.26 2.51 -10.16
C SER A 8 2.67 2.26 -8.70
N LYS A 9 2.02 2.97 -7.77
CA LYS A 9 2.25 2.85 -6.33
C LYS A 9 0.92 2.80 -5.60
N LEU A 10 0.86 1.99 -4.56
CA LEU A 10 -0.24 2.01 -3.61
C LEU A 10 0.25 2.66 -2.31
N VAL A 11 -0.46 3.70 -1.86
CA VAL A 11 -0.13 4.43 -0.62
C VAL A 11 -1.11 4.03 0.47
N LEU A 12 -0.57 3.54 1.59
CA LEU A 12 -1.33 3.32 2.82
C LEU A 12 -1.12 4.53 3.73
N ALA A 13 -2.10 5.44 3.78
CA ALA A 13 -2.11 6.60 4.66
C ALA A 13 -2.88 6.30 5.94
N LEU A 14 -2.17 6.31 7.07
CA LEU A 14 -2.68 5.99 8.39
C LEU A 14 -2.54 7.21 9.32
N LYS A 15 -3.40 7.28 10.34
CA LYS A 15 -3.39 8.34 11.37
C LYS A 15 -3.29 9.76 10.79
N ASN A 16 -4.17 10.11 9.85
CA ASN A 16 -4.20 11.41 9.18
C ASN A 16 -2.86 11.77 8.51
N TYR A 17 -2.31 10.85 7.71
CA TYR A 17 -1.03 11.01 7.01
C TYR A 17 0.21 11.12 7.91
N ARG A 18 0.06 11.00 9.24
CA ARG A 18 1.22 10.88 10.14
C ARG A 18 2.01 9.59 9.91
N LYS A 19 1.37 8.56 9.36
CA LYS A 19 2.03 7.31 8.98
C LYS A 19 1.74 7.00 7.53
N LEU A 20 2.76 6.66 6.76
CA LEU A 20 2.65 6.36 5.34
C LEU A 20 3.50 5.15 4.97
N VAL A 21 3.00 4.31 4.07
CA VAL A 21 3.79 3.28 3.39
C VAL A 21 3.48 3.28 1.90
N HIS A 22 4.50 3.42 1.06
CA HIS A 22 4.41 3.37 -0.40
C HIS A 22 4.85 1.99 -0.88
N LEU A 23 3.87 1.22 -1.35
CA LEU A 23 4.07 -0.08 -1.95
C LEU A 23 4.23 0.05 -3.45
N SER A 24 5.27 -0.58 -3.97
CA SER A 24 5.61 -0.54 -5.39
C SER A 24 4.89 -1.62 -6.16
N LEU A 25 4.65 -1.36 -7.45
CA LEU A 25 4.18 -2.36 -8.41
C LEU A 25 2.88 -3.08 -7.99
N PRO A 26 1.83 -2.34 -7.54
CA PRO A 26 0.55 -2.98 -7.27
C PRO A 26 -0.05 -3.53 -8.58
N PRO A 27 -0.77 -4.65 -8.53
CA PRO A 27 -1.56 -5.10 -9.66
C PRO A 27 -2.72 -4.14 -9.91
N LYS A 28 -3.29 -4.19 -11.13
CA LYS A 28 -4.51 -3.43 -11.45
C LYS A 28 -5.70 -3.91 -10.61
N PHE A 29 -6.35 -2.99 -9.90
CA PHE A 29 -7.52 -3.27 -9.06
C PHE A 29 -8.83 -2.81 -9.72
N GLU A 30 -8.74 -1.85 -10.64
CA GLU A 30 -9.86 -1.27 -11.37
C GLU A 30 -10.48 -2.26 -12.36
N ASN A 31 -11.76 -2.06 -12.67
CA ASN A 31 -12.42 -2.74 -13.78
C ASN A 31 -11.96 -2.16 -15.15
N ASN A 32 -12.55 -2.64 -16.24
CA ASN A 32 -12.23 -2.17 -17.60
C ASN A 32 -12.59 -0.70 -17.85
N GLN A 33 -13.44 -0.10 -16.99
CA GLN A 33 -13.82 1.32 -17.04
C GLN A 33 -12.91 2.20 -16.16
N GLY A 34 -11.92 1.62 -15.47
CA GLY A 34 -11.05 2.37 -14.56
C GLY A 34 -11.65 2.63 -13.17
N VAL A 35 -12.77 1.99 -12.83
CA VAL A 35 -13.43 2.16 -11.52
C VAL A 35 -12.96 1.07 -10.55
N ILE A 36 -12.56 1.48 -9.34
CA ILE A 36 -12.30 0.54 -8.24
C ILE A 36 -13.65 0.08 -7.66
N THR A 37 -14.04 -1.14 -8.00
CA THR A 37 -15.27 -1.76 -7.48
C THR A 37 -15.07 -2.32 -6.07
N ARG A 38 -16.16 -2.73 -5.39
CA ARG A 38 -16.09 -3.45 -4.11
C ARG A 38 -15.18 -4.69 -4.19
N THR A 39 -15.22 -5.41 -5.31
CA THR A 39 -14.33 -6.56 -5.55
C THR A 39 -12.87 -6.12 -5.71
N GLY A 40 -12.63 -5.00 -6.41
CA GLY A 40 -11.31 -4.35 -6.50
C GLY A 40 -10.75 -3.99 -5.13
N ILE A 41 -11.55 -3.37 -4.26
CA ILE A 41 -11.17 -3.04 -2.87
C ILE A 41 -10.80 -4.32 -2.09
N LYS A 42 -11.61 -5.38 -2.17
CA LYS A 42 -11.30 -6.65 -1.50
C LYS A 42 -9.97 -7.26 -1.97
N ARG A 43 -9.71 -7.22 -3.28
CA ARG A 43 -8.43 -7.67 -3.87
C ARG A 43 -7.26 -6.81 -3.40
N MET A 44 -7.43 -5.49 -3.36
CA MET A 44 -6.44 -4.54 -2.86
C MET A 44 -6.09 -4.81 -1.39
N ILE A 45 -7.10 -4.96 -0.53
CA ILE A 45 -6.90 -5.31 0.88
C ILE A 45 -6.14 -6.63 0.99
N LYS A 46 -6.58 -7.69 0.29
CA LYS A 46 -5.91 -9.01 0.34
C LYS A 46 -4.45 -8.93 -0.12
N TRP A 47 -4.18 -8.15 -1.16
CA TRP A 47 -2.82 -7.92 -1.65
C TRP A 47 -1.95 -7.21 -0.60
N CYS A 48 -2.44 -6.13 0.02
CA CYS A 48 -1.73 -5.44 1.11
C CYS A 48 -1.37 -6.38 2.28
N LYS A 49 -2.14 -7.46 2.49
CA LYS A 49 -1.88 -8.42 3.56
C LYS A 49 -0.75 -9.42 3.29
N GLN A 50 -0.20 -9.44 2.08
CA GLN A 50 0.95 -10.29 1.75
C GLN A 50 2.22 -9.79 2.47
N GLU A 51 3.11 -10.70 2.87
CA GLU A 51 4.29 -10.33 3.69
C GLU A 51 5.47 -9.79 2.86
N VAL A 52 5.42 -9.91 1.54
CA VAL A 52 6.56 -9.58 0.67
C VAL A 52 6.16 -8.42 -0.24
N HIS A 53 6.28 -7.20 0.28
CA HIS A 53 6.10 -5.98 -0.50
C HIS A 53 7.40 -5.22 -0.67
N GLN A 54 7.61 -4.65 -1.86
CA GLN A 54 8.69 -3.71 -2.09
C GLN A 54 8.29 -2.31 -1.60
N ILE A 55 8.92 -1.86 -0.52
CA ILE A 55 8.64 -0.57 0.12
C ILE A 55 9.59 0.49 -0.46
N GLN A 56 9.03 1.44 -1.20
CA GLN A 56 9.79 2.56 -1.77
C GLN A 56 9.97 3.73 -0.80
N TYR A 57 8.99 3.95 0.07
CA TYR A 57 8.99 5.05 1.04
C TYR A 57 8.10 4.67 2.23
N ALA A 58 8.53 5.05 3.43
CA ALA A 58 7.75 4.89 4.64
C ALA A 58 8.00 6.07 5.59
N LEU A 59 6.96 6.46 6.33
CA LEU A 59 6.98 7.56 7.29
C LEU A 59 6.28 7.12 8.57
N ASP A 60 6.88 7.42 9.73
CA ASP A 60 6.21 7.37 11.03
C ASP A 60 6.46 8.67 11.81
N GLY A 61 5.45 9.54 11.83
CA GLY A 61 5.57 10.89 12.36
C GLY A 61 6.54 11.72 11.53
N SER A 62 7.65 12.13 12.13
CA SER A 62 8.74 12.86 11.47
C SER A 62 9.88 11.95 10.99
N LYS A 63 9.81 10.63 11.24
CA LYS A 63 10.86 9.67 10.91
C LYS A 63 10.61 9.03 9.54
N ASN A 64 11.53 9.24 8.59
CA ASN A 64 11.45 8.69 7.22
C ASN A 64 12.60 7.73 6.86
N ASP A 65 13.60 7.61 7.74
CA ASP A 65 14.78 6.73 7.65
C ASP A 65 14.57 5.42 8.44
N LEU A 66 13.40 4.82 8.27
CA LEU A 66 13.00 3.62 9.01
C LEU A 66 13.86 2.40 8.65
N ALA A 67 14.23 1.59 9.64
CA ALA A 67 14.81 0.27 9.42
C ALA A 67 13.78 -0.66 8.76
N GLU A 68 14.23 -1.71 8.07
CA GLU A 68 13.33 -2.63 7.37
C GLU A 68 12.27 -3.25 8.30
N THR A 69 12.67 -3.62 9.52
CA THR A 69 11.76 -4.13 10.55
C THR A 69 10.67 -3.12 10.95
N GLU A 70 10.99 -1.83 11.01
CA GLU A 70 10.04 -0.75 11.30
C GLU A 70 9.08 -0.54 10.12
N LYS A 71 9.58 -0.57 8.88
CA LYS A 71 8.75 -0.49 7.68
C LYS A 71 7.76 -1.65 7.61
N GLN A 72 8.21 -2.87 7.89
CA GLN A 72 7.34 -4.05 7.96
C GLN A 72 6.31 -3.97 9.10
N SER A 73 6.66 -3.33 10.22
CA SER A 73 5.71 -3.08 11.31
C SER A 73 4.57 -2.15 10.87
N LEU A 74 4.85 -1.12 10.06
CA LEU A 74 3.81 -0.22 9.54
C LEU A 74 2.80 -0.96 8.63
N LEU A 75 3.25 -1.96 7.86
CA LEU A 75 2.35 -2.82 7.06
C LEU A 75 1.44 -3.71 7.92
N LYS A 76 1.83 -3.98 9.17
CA LYS A 76 1.01 -4.73 10.13
C LYS A 76 -0.04 -3.87 10.84
N GLU A 77 0.04 -2.54 10.78
CA GLU A 77 -0.98 -1.67 11.39
C GLU A 77 -2.36 -1.79 10.72
N PRO A 78 -2.51 -1.76 9.37
CA PRO A 78 -3.78 -1.97 8.70
C PRO A 78 -4.43 -3.32 9.04
N HIS A 79 -3.64 -4.36 9.28
CA HIS A 79 -4.13 -5.68 9.69
C HIS A 79 -4.89 -5.65 11.02
N LYS A 80 -4.53 -4.73 11.92
CA LYS A 80 -5.21 -4.57 13.22
C LYS A 80 -6.55 -3.84 13.10
N ILE A 81 -6.72 -3.03 12.04
CA ILE A 81 -7.92 -2.21 11.81
C ILE A 81 -8.95 -2.98 10.97
N ILE A 82 -8.50 -3.77 9.99
CA ILE A 82 -9.35 -4.53 9.09
C ILE A 82 -9.63 -5.92 9.70
N LYS A 83 -10.63 -5.99 10.58
CA LYS A 83 -11.29 -7.24 11.00
C LYS A 83 -12.28 -7.72 9.96
#